data_AF-A0A7K9RU18-F1
#
_entry.id   AF-A0A7K9RU18-F1
#
_cell.length_a   1.000
_cell.length_b   1.000
_cell.length_c   1.000
_cell.angle_alpha   90.00
_cell.angle_beta   90.00
_cell.angle_gamma   90.00
#
_symmetry.space_group_name_H-M   'P 1'
#
loop_
_entity.id
_entity.type
_entity.pdbx_description
1 polymer ?
#
loop_
_entity_poly.entity_id
_entity_poly.type
_entity_poly.pdbx_seq_one_letter_code
_entity_poly.pdbx_strand_id
1 'polypeptide(L)'
;WLGLNKTYSITRRGNYLLRIELQDWRGNRRHIEYSFSLGGPSTNFTLQLSRMSGSIPNALPEHTELRFSTAEHDSNCPEIQTGGWWHGDCEETNLNGQYVMPRSRGRLERGKGLYWKPKKGRYYLLKSTKIMIHPTDLKSF
;
A
#
# COMPACT_ATOMS: atom_id res chain seq x y z
N TRP A 1 -11.66 -1.43 -4.59
CA TRP A 1 -11.13 -2.46 -3.67
C TRP A 1 -11.67 -3.82 -4.09
N LEU A 2 -10.82 -4.84 -4.22
CA LEU A 2 -11.25 -6.19 -4.65
C LEU A 2 -11.83 -7.03 -3.49
N GLY A 3 -11.35 -6.81 -2.26
CA GLY A 3 -11.73 -7.58 -1.07
C GLY A 3 -10.65 -8.58 -0.65
N LEU A 4 -10.33 -8.62 0.65
CA LEU A 4 -9.24 -9.44 1.21
C LEU A 4 -9.39 -10.94 0.91
N ASN A 5 -10.59 -11.49 1.13
CA ASN A 5 -10.87 -12.91 0.85
C ASN A 5 -10.65 -13.26 -0.62
N LYS A 6 -11.04 -12.37 -1.55
CA LYS A 6 -10.86 -12.59 -2.99
C LYS A 6 -9.38 -12.50 -3.36
N THR A 7 -8.68 -11.48 -2.88
CA THR A 7 -7.24 -11.33 -3.10
C THR A 7 -6.49 -12.56 -2.60
N TYR A 8 -6.72 -12.98 -1.35
CA TYR A 8 -6.11 -14.18 -0.76
C TYR A 8 -6.41 -15.46 -1.58
N SER A 9 -7.65 -15.63 -2.03
CA SER A 9 -8.04 -16.79 -2.86
C SER A 9 -7.32 -16.84 -4.20
N ILE A 10 -6.95 -15.69 -4.78
CA ILE A 10 -6.17 -15.59 -6.02
C ILE A 10 -4.69 -15.86 -5.71
N THR A 11 -4.11 -15.15 -4.74
CA THR A 11 -2.67 -15.16 -4.47
C THR A 11 -2.19 -16.47 -3.87
N ARG A 12 -3.07 -17.27 -3.24
CA ARG A 12 -2.70 -18.61 -2.72
C ARG A 12 -2.53 -19.69 -3.81
N ARG A 13 -2.91 -19.40 -5.06
CA ARG A 13 -2.90 -20.40 -6.15
C ARG A 13 -1.58 -20.48 -6.93
N GLY A 14 -0.64 -19.58 -6.65
CA GLY A 14 0.64 -19.51 -7.35
C GLY A 14 1.43 -18.29 -6.92
N ASN A 15 2.54 -18.04 -7.59
CA ASN A 15 3.38 -16.88 -7.27
C ASN A 15 2.90 -15.65 -8.05
N TYR A 16 2.79 -14.54 -7.33
CA TYR A 16 2.43 -13.25 -7.86
C TYR A 16 3.39 -12.19 -7.33
N LEU A 17 3.67 -11.17 -8.13
CA LEU A 17 4.24 -9.92 -7.65
C LEU A 17 3.14 -8.91 -7.36
N LEU A 18 3.37 -8.03 -6.39
CA LEU A 18 2.53 -6.89 -6.09
C LEU A 18 3.11 -5.65 -6.78
N ARG A 19 2.35 -5.03 -7.67
CA ARG A 19 2.72 -3.78 -8.33
C ARG A 19 1.85 -2.64 -7.82
N ILE A 20 2.48 -1.58 -7.33
CA ILE A 20 1.82 -0.34 -6.93
C ILE A 20 2.19 0.74 -7.93
N GLU A 21 1.20 1.28 -8.63
CA GLU A 21 1.34 2.44 -9.50
C GLU A 21 0.78 3.70 -8.86
N LEU A 22 1.55 4.78 -8.96
CA LEU A 22 1.31 6.07 -8.35
C LEU A 22 1.32 7.15 -9.43
N GLN A 23 0.37 8.09 -9.37
CA GLN A 23 0.40 9.29 -10.18
C GLN A 23 0.30 10.53 -9.29
N ASP A 24 1.19 11.51 -9.50
CA ASP A 24 1.10 12.79 -8.80
C ASP A 24 0.22 13.82 -9.54
N TRP A 25 -0.03 14.96 -8.90
CA TRP A 25 -0.86 16.03 -9.45
C TRP A 25 -0.26 16.75 -10.67
N ARG A 26 1.02 16.54 -10.96
CA ARG A 26 1.71 17.03 -12.18
C ARG A 26 1.67 16.01 -13.31
N GLY A 27 1.02 14.86 -13.10
CA GLY A 27 0.90 13.80 -14.09
C GLY A 27 2.07 12.81 -14.11
N ASN A 28 3.08 12.97 -13.25
CA ASN A 28 4.20 12.03 -13.21
C ASN A 28 3.73 10.68 -12.69
N ARG A 29 4.08 9.62 -13.42
CA ARG A 29 3.74 8.23 -13.07
C ARG A 29 4.97 7.51 -12.56
N ARG A 30 4.79 6.76 -11.48
CA ARG A 30 5.84 5.98 -10.80
C ARG A 30 5.26 4.64 -10.39
N HIS A 31 6.14 3.65 -10.23
CA HIS A 31 5.76 2.36 -9.73
C HIS A 31 6.82 1.79 -8.78
N ILE A 32 6.39 0.83 -7.97
CA ILE A 32 7.21 -0.07 -7.17
C ILE A 32 6.63 -1.48 -7.23
N GLU A 33 7.51 -2.47 -7.20
CA GLU A 33 7.15 -3.89 -7.26
C GLU A 33 7.76 -4.65 -6.09
N TYR A 34 6.97 -5.56 -5.53
CA TYR A 34 7.35 -6.40 -4.42
C TYR A 34 7.07 -7.87 -4.74
N SER A 35 7.96 -8.74 -4.29
CA SER A 35 7.59 -10.10 -3.93
C SER A 35 6.81 -10.00 -2.62
N PHE A 36 5.73 -10.78 -2.49
CA PHE A 36 4.86 -10.68 -1.33
C PHE A 36 4.23 -12.01 -0.95
N SER A 37 3.89 -12.14 0.33
CA SER A 37 3.00 -13.18 0.85
C SER A 37 1.79 -12.52 1.50
N LEU A 38 0.62 -13.17 1.36
CA LEU A 38 -0.63 -12.71 1.98
C LEU A 38 -1.26 -13.86 2.74
N GLY A 39 -1.41 -13.70 4.04
CA GLY A 39 -2.07 -14.63 4.93
C GLY A 39 -3.59 -14.66 4.75
N GLY A 40 -4.24 -15.68 5.31
CA GLY A 40 -5.69 -15.82 5.31
C GLY A 40 -6.38 -15.13 6.48
N PRO A 41 -7.70 -15.34 6.63
CA PRO A 41 -8.51 -14.76 7.72
C PRO A 41 -7.96 -15.06 9.12
N SER A 42 -7.43 -16.26 9.36
CA SER A 42 -6.86 -16.68 10.66
C SER A 42 -5.62 -15.88 11.09
N THR A 43 -4.99 -15.18 10.14
CA THR A 43 -3.80 -14.34 10.36
C THR A 43 -4.12 -12.85 10.21
N ASN A 44 -5.40 -12.47 10.21
CA ASN A 44 -5.85 -11.10 9.89
C ASN A 44 -5.25 -10.59 8.57
N PHE A 45 -5.17 -11.46 7.57
CA PHE A 45 -4.61 -11.15 6.25
C PHE A 45 -3.22 -10.53 6.31
N THR A 46 -2.32 -11.08 7.14
CA THR A 46 -0.96 -10.58 7.31
C THR A 46 -0.22 -10.48 5.97
N LEU A 47 0.39 -9.34 5.69
CA LEU A 47 1.18 -9.04 4.51
C LEU A 47 2.66 -9.01 4.88
N GLN A 48 3.51 -9.66 4.08
CA GLN A 48 4.95 -9.46 4.09
C GLN A 48 5.42 -9.05 2.70
N LEU A 49 6.38 -8.12 2.64
CA LEU A 49 6.88 -7.54 1.39
C LEU A 49 8.40 -7.67 1.31
N SER A 50 8.91 -7.88 0.10
CA SER A 50 10.33 -7.71 -0.23
C SER A 50 10.44 -6.99 -1.57
N ARG A 51 11.12 -5.84 -1.60
CA ARG A 51 11.18 -5.00 -2.80
C ARG A 51 11.97 -5.72 -3.89
N MET A 52 11.39 -5.74 -5.08
CA MET A 52 12.04 -6.28 -6.27
C MET A 52 12.58 -5.16 -7.17
N SER A 53 11.73 -4.20 -7.51
CA SER A 53 12.05 -3.17 -8.50
C SER A 53 11.26 -1.88 -8.23
N GLY A 54 11.59 -0.80 -8.92
CA GLY A 54 10.74 0.39 -8.94
C GLY A 54 11.47 1.72 -9.06
N SER A 55 10.74 2.70 -9.56
CA SER A 55 11.17 4.08 -9.83
C SER A 55 11.17 5.03 -8.61
N ILE A 56 10.80 4.54 -7.43
CA ILE A 56 10.67 5.32 -6.20
C ILE A 56 11.28 4.60 -5.00
N PRO A 57 11.73 5.35 -3.98
CA PRO A 57 12.13 4.76 -2.70
C PRO A 57 10.96 4.05 -2.00
N ASN A 58 11.29 3.01 -1.26
CA ASN A 58 10.32 2.22 -0.51
C ASN A 58 9.69 3.02 0.65
N ALA A 59 8.38 2.89 0.83
CA ALA A 59 7.60 3.53 1.89
C ALA A 59 6.74 2.54 2.70
N LEU A 60 6.93 1.23 2.50
CA LEU A 60 6.26 0.18 3.24
C LEU A 60 7.32 -0.69 3.92
N PRO A 61 7.09 -1.21 5.13
CA PRO A 61 8.06 -2.08 5.81
C PRO A 61 8.33 -3.34 4.99
N GLU A 62 9.60 -3.64 4.77
CA GLU A 62 10.03 -4.90 4.15
C GLU A 62 10.35 -5.93 5.23
N HIS A 63 10.19 -7.21 4.90
CA HIS A 63 10.50 -8.34 5.78
C HIS A 63 9.84 -8.25 7.17
N THR A 64 8.71 -7.54 7.27
CA THR A 64 7.95 -7.32 8.49
C THR A 64 6.53 -7.83 8.28
N GLU A 65 5.96 -8.48 9.30
CA GLU A 65 4.56 -8.92 9.30
C GLU A 65 3.63 -7.75 9.58
N LEU A 66 2.89 -7.33 8.57
CA LEU A 66 1.92 -6.25 8.68
C LEU A 66 0.53 -6.86 8.73
N ARG A 67 -0.21 -6.66 9.81
CA ARG A 67 -1.59 -7.14 9.93
C ARG A 67 -2.53 -6.14 9.28
N PHE A 68 -3.58 -6.62 8.63
CA PHE A 68 -4.62 -5.73 8.14
C PHE A 68 -5.45 -5.24 9.33
N SER A 69 -5.61 -3.92 9.45
CA SER A 69 -6.46 -3.30 10.46
C SER A 69 -7.38 -2.26 9.83
N THR A 70 -8.46 -1.97 10.55
CA THR A 70 -9.44 -0.91 10.24
C THR A 70 -9.51 0.03 11.44
N ALA A 71 -9.88 1.30 11.20
CA ALA A 71 -9.93 2.35 12.21
C ALA A 71 -10.65 1.99 13.53
N GLU A 72 -11.58 1.04 13.50
CA GLU A 72 -12.34 0.59 14.68
C GLU A 72 -11.55 -0.34 15.62
N HIS A 73 -10.37 -0.85 15.22
CA HIS A 73 -9.77 -2.03 15.86
C HIS A 73 -8.34 -1.87 16.42
N ASP A 74 -7.62 -0.74 16.22
CA ASP A 74 -6.27 -0.58 16.78
C ASP A 74 -5.94 0.87 17.19
N SER A 75 -5.80 1.12 18.50
CA SER A 75 -5.79 2.48 19.11
C SER A 75 -4.42 3.17 19.20
N ASN A 76 -3.34 2.60 18.65
CA ASN A 76 -1.99 3.15 18.86
C ASN A 76 -1.64 4.35 17.93
N CYS A 77 -2.33 4.53 16.80
CA CYS A 77 -2.05 5.62 15.84
C CYS A 77 -3.33 6.21 15.22
N PRO A 78 -4.25 6.78 16.04
CA PRO A 78 -5.61 7.13 15.62
C PRO A 78 -5.66 8.20 14.52
N GLU A 79 -4.65 9.08 14.41
CA GLU A 79 -4.62 10.16 13.40
C GLU A 79 -4.39 9.67 11.97
N ILE A 80 -3.93 8.43 11.78
CA ILE A 80 -3.46 7.90 10.48
C ILE A 80 -4.42 6.83 9.92
N GLN A 81 -5.31 6.28 10.76
CA GLN A 81 -6.18 5.17 10.39
C GLN A 81 -7.51 5.68 9.80
N THR A 82 -7.48 6.05 8.53
CA THR A 82 -8.71 6.17 7.73
C THR A 82 -8.75 5.04 6.70
N GLY A 83 -9.85 4.30 6.62
CA GLY A 83 -9.92 3.09 5.79
C GLY A 83 -9.14 1.91 6.39
N GLY A 84 -9.09 0.79 5.66
CA GLY A 84 -8.38 -0.41 6.08
C GLY A 84 -7.03 -0.56 5.38
N TRP A 85 -5.97 -0.87 6.11
CA TRP A 85 -4.62 -0.98 5.57
C TRP A 85 -3.72 -1.92 6.39
N TRP A 86 -2.57 -2.27 5.82
CA TRP A 86 -1.49 -3.00 6.50
C TRP A 86 -0.56 -1.99 7.17
N HIS A 87 -0.98 -1.51 8.34
CA HIS A 87 -0.23 -0.50 9.09
C HIS A 87 1.03 -1.10 9.74
N GLY A 88 2.16 -0.42 9.61
CA GLY A 88 3.33 -0.62 10.47
C GLY A 88 3.26 0.27 11.72
N ASP A 89 4.38 0.44 12.42
CA ASP A 89 4.50 1.28 13.62
C ASP A 89 4.23 2.76 13.34
N CYS A 90 2.96 3.15 13.35
CA CYS A 90 2.47 4.48 12.97
C CYS A 90 2.99 4.98 11.62
N GLU A 91 3.27 4.05 10.70
CA GLU A 91 3.70 4.44 9.36
C GLU A 91 2.57 5.11 8.60
N GLU A 92 2.94 6.16 7.89
CA GLU A 92 2.00 7.12 7.34
C GLU A 92 1.48 6.71 5.94
N THR A 93 2.01 5.65 5.31
CA THR A 93 1.53 5.22 3.99
C THR A 93 0.20 4.48 4.13
N ASN A 94 -0.88 5.04 3.58
CA ASN A 94 -2.19 4.38 3.47
C ASN A 94 -2.86 4.75 2.15
N LEU A 95 -2.85 3.82 1.18
CA LEU A 95 -3.41 4.06 -0.15
C LEU A 95 -4.93 3.83 -0.22
N ASN A 96 -5.53 3.37 0.88
CA ASN A 96 -6.97 3.25 1.09
C ASN A 96 -7.54 4.41 1.95
N GLY A 97 -6.71 5.40 2.29
CA GLY A 97 -7.11 6.57 3.07
C GLY A 97 -8.03 7.52 2.32
N GLN A 98 -8.48 8.56 3.02
CA GLN A 98 -9.38 9.56 2.46
C GLN A 98 -8.79 10.23 1.21
N TYR A 99 -9.56 10.28 0.12
CA TYR A 99 -9.19 11.04 -1.07
C TYR A 99 -9.41 12.53 -0.84
N VAL A 100 -8.32 13.30 -0.75
CA VAL A 100 -8.37 14.75 -0.54
C VAL A 100 -7.65 15.44 -1.68
N MET A 101 -8.35 16.31 -2.40
CA MET A 101 -7.75 17.16 -3.42
C MET A 101 -6.94 18.28 -2.74
N PRO A 102 -5.69 18.54 -3.15
CA PRO A 102 -4.90 19.62 -2.60
C PRO A 102 -5.64 20.95 -2.80
N ARG A 103 -5.93 21.67 -1.71
CA ARG A 103 -6.32 23.07 -1.82
C ARG A 103 -5.12 23.87 -2.35
N SER A 104 -5.39 25.00 -3.00
CA SER A 104 -4.46 25.87 -3.73
C SER A 104 -3.21 26.36 -2.98
N ARG A 105 -2.97 25.93 -1.74
CA ARG A 105 -1.77 26.20 -0.96
C ARG A 105 -1.30 24.97 -0.17
N GLY A 106 -0.79 23.97 -0.88
CA GLY A 106 0.35 23.08 -0.54
C GLY A 106 0.55 22.47 0.86
N ARG A 107 -0.30 22.74 1.85
CA ARG A 107 -0.15 22.26 3.23
C ARG A 107 -1.02 21.01 3.36
N LEU A 108 -0.36 19.87 3.37
CA LEU A 108 -0.98 18.60 3.69
C LEU A 108 -1.33 18.63 5.18
N GLU A 109 -2.58 18.36 5.53
CA GLU A 109 -2.87 17.95 6.89
C GLU A 109 -2.33 16.52 7.06
N ARG A 110 -1.46 16.32 8.06
CA ARG A 110 -0.93 14.99 8.37
C ARG A 110 -2.10 14.02 8.56
N GLY A 111 -1.94 12.79 8.06
CA GLY A 111 -2.99 11.77 8.13
C GLY A 111 -4.14 11.92 7.12
N LYS A 112 -4.17 12.98 6.29
CA LYS A 112 -5.22 13.20 5.29
C LYS A 112 -4.67 13.19 3.86
N GLY A 113 -5.44 12.59 2.95
CA GLY A 113 -5.07 12.48 1.54
C GLY A 113 -4.25 11.24 1.22
N LEU A 114 -4.08 10.97 -0.07
CA LEU A 114 -3.24 9.87 -0.55
C LEU A 114 -1.80 10.36 -0.73
N TYR A 115 -0.85 9.69 -0.08
CA TYR A 115 0.57 9.99 -0.23
C TYR A 115 1.45 8.74 -0.11
N TRP A 116 2.67 8.87 -0.62
CA TRP A 116 3.75 7.90 -0.46
C TRP A 116 4.91 8.58 0.25
N LYS A 117 5.31 8.09 1.42
CA LYS A 117 6.34 8.73 2.26
C LYS A 117 7.44 7.72 2.61
N PRO A 118 8.57 7.70 1.90
CA PRO A 118 9.69 6.87 2.30
C PRO A 118 10.29 7.35 3.62
N LYS A 119 10.89 6.44 4.39
CA LYS A 119 11.53 6.74 5.69
C LYS A 119 12.56 7.89 5.60
N LYS A 120 13.27 7.96 4.48
CA LYS A 120 14.13 9.09 4.10
C LYS A 120 13.64 9.67 2.79
N GLY A 121 13.18 10.92 2.81
CA GLY A 121 12.74 11.63 1.61
C GLY A 121 11.53 12.52 1.86
N ARG A 122 10.99 13.06 0.77
CA ARG A 122 9.78 13.91 0.79
C ARG A 122 8.52 13.09 0.53
N TYR A 123 7.38 13.64 0.96
CA TYR A 123 6.06 13.11 0.61
C TYR A 123 5.83 13.24 -0.90
N TYR A 124 5.31 12.19 -1.49
CA TYR A 124 4.72 12.22 -2.82
C TYR A 124 3.21 12.33 -2.68
N LEU A 125 2.64 13.47 -3.03
CA LEU A 125 1.19 13.68 -3.03
C LEU A 125 0.58 13.02 -4.26
N LEU A 126 -0.43 12.19 -4.04
CA LEU A 126 -0.98 11.32 -5.07
C LEU A 126 -2.33 11.82 -5.55
N LYS A 127 -2.49 11.85 -6.86
CA LYS A 127 -3.77 12.07 -7.54
C LYS A 127 -4.51 10.75 -7.76
N SER A 128 -3.78 9.65 -7.98
CA SER A 128 -4.35 8.32 -8.13
C SER A 128 -3.37 7.22 -7.75
N THR A 129 -3.92 6.09 -7.31
CA THR A 129 -3.18 4.88 -6.95
C THR A 129 -3.81 3.68 -7.67
N LYS A 130 -2.99 2.69 -8.02
CA LYS A 130 -3.45 1.36 -8.44
C LYS A 130 -2.60 0.30 -7.77
N ILE A 131 -3.24 -0.69 -7.18
CA ILE A 131 -2.59 -1.84 -6.57
C ILE A 131 -3.01 -3.06 -7.40
N MET A 132 -2.03 -3.77 -7.93
CA MET A 132 -2.24 -4.85 -8.89
C MET A 132 -1.39 -6.05 -8.50
N ILE A 133 -1.85 -7.25 -8.83
CA ILE A 133 -1.08 -8.48 -8.69
C ILE A 133 -0.85 -9.08 -10.08
N HIS A 134 0.37 -9.53 -10.36
CA HIS A 134 0.73 -10.13 -11.64
C HIS A 134 1.35 -11.51 -11.41
N PRO A 135 0.90 -12.58 -12.10
CA PRO A 135 1.53 -13.90 -12.00
C PRO A 135 3.00 -13.82 -12.42
N THR A 136 3.89 -14.45 -11.67
CA THR A 136 5.32 -14.54 -12.03
C THR A 136 5.66 -15.84 -12.76
N ASP A 137 4.78 -16.85 -12.64
CA ASP A 137 5.02 -18.20 -13.14
C ASP A 137 4.22 -18.50 -14.41
N LEU A 138 4.10 -17.53 -15.32
CA LEU A 138 3.66 -17.85 -16.67
C LEU A 138 4.80 -18.60 -17.37
N LYS A 139 4.92 -19.90 -17.10
CA LYS A 139 5.50 -20.81 -18.08
C LYS A 139 4.66 -20.62 -19.34
N SER A 140 5.27 -20.00 -20.33
CA SER A 140 4.80 -19.99 -21.71
C SER A 140 4.34 -21.40 -22.07
N PHE A 141 3.03 -21.55 -22.26
CA PHE A 141 2.45 -22.74 -22.89
C PHE A 141 2.87 -22.78 -24.35
#